data_AF-A0A3G3C2E1-F1
#
_entry.id   AF-A0A3G3C2E1-F1
#
_cell.length_a   1.000
_cell.length_b   1.000
_cell.length_c   1.000
_cell.angle_alpha   90.00
_cell.angle_beta   90.00
_cell.angle_gamma   90.00
#
_symmetry.space_group_name_H-M   'P 1'
#
loop_
_entity.id
_entity.type
_entity.pdbx_description
1 polymer ?
#
loop_
_entity_poly.entity_id
_entity_poly.type
_entity_poly.pdbx_seq_one_letter_code
_entity_poly.pdbx_strand_id
1 'polypeptide(L)'
;TNGDTHLGGEDFDINLVRHLVQQFKKESGIDLSNDRMAIQRIREAAEKAKIELSSSLQTDINLPYITADASGPKHINLKMSRSQLENLVEPLISRTIDPVRKALKDANLQAKDIQEVILVGGMTRMPKVTESVKSIFG
;
A
#
# COMPACT_ATOMS: atom_id res chain seq x y z
N THR A 1 -9.81 0.59 24.16
CA THR A 1 -9.50 -0.03 22.85
C THR A 1 -9.83 0.96 21.76
N ASN A 2 -9.07 1.01 20.67
CA ASN A 2 -9.27 1.95 19.58
C ASN A 2 -8.79 1.35 18.25
N GLY A 3 -9.25 1.88 17.11
CA GLY A 3 -8.90 1.39 15.78
C GLY A 3 -9.68 2.10 14.66
N ASP A 4 -9.40 1.74 13.42
CA ASP A 4 -10.13 2.20 12.23
C ASP A 4 -10.63 0.98 11.44
N THR A 5 -11.94 0.78 11.40
CA THR A 5 -12.56 -0.39 10.73
C THR A 5 -12.56 -0.29 9.21
N HIS A 6 -12.13 0.85 8.65
CA HIS A 6 -12.03 1.12 7.22
C HIS A 6 -10.57 1.47 6.85
N LEU A 7 -9.63 0.77 7.47
CA LEU A 7 -8.21 0.87 7.20
C LEU A 7 -7.56 -0.51 7.28
N GLY A 8 -7.08 -1.02 6.14
CA GLY A 8 -6.43 -2.33 6.05
C GLY A 8 -5.56 -2.49 4.81
N GLY A 9 -5.13 -3.72 4.53
CA GLY A 9 -4.25 -4.01 3.39
C GLY A 9 -4.87 -3.68 2.04
N GLU A 10 -6.19 -3.77 1.94
CA GLU A 10 -6.96 -3.40 0.75
C GLU A 10 -6.79 -1.91 0.40
N ASP A 11 -6.71 -1.01 1.40
CA ASP A 11 -6.51 0.42 1.13
C ASP A 11 -5.13 0.70 0.51
N PHE A 12 -4.12 -0.09 0.89
CA PHE A 12 -2.78 0.00 0.32
C PHE A 12 -2.81 -0.47 -1.14
N ASP A 13 -3.49 -1.58 -1.41
CA ASP A 13 -3.67 -2.11 -2.76
C ASP A 13 -4.44 -1.13 -3.65
N ILE A 14 -5.52 -0.53 -3.15
CA ILE A 14 -6.29 0.49 -3.88
C ILE A 14 -5.43 1.69 -4.26
N ASN A 15 -4.58 2.19 -3.35
CA ASN A 15 -3.70 3.31 -3.66
C ASN A 15 -2.69 2.94 -4.74
N LEU A 16 -2.13 1.73 -4.68
CA LEU A 16 -1.20 1.22 -5.68
C LEU A 16 -1.88 1.02 -7.04
N VAL A 17 -3.09 0.45 -7.09
CA VAL A 17 -3.90 0.32 -8.30
C VAL A 17 -4.14 1.69 -8.93
N ARG A 18 -4.57 2.69 -8.14
CA ARG A 18 -4.79 4.06 -8.62
C ARG A 18 -3.52 4.65 -9.21
N HIS A 19 -2.37 4.45 -8.56
CA HIS A 19 -1.08 4.89 -9.06
C HIS A 19 -0.77 4.26 -10.42
N LEU A 20 -0.90 2.93 -10.54
CA LEU A 20 -0.62 2.20 -11.78
C LEU A 20 -1.54 2.63 -12.93
N VAL A 21 -2.83 2.79 -12.68
CA VAL A 21 -3.80 3.27 -13.68
C VAL A 21 -3.45 4.70 -14.14
N GLN A 22 -3.09 5.57 -13.20
CA GLN A 22 -2.69 6.95 -13.53
C GLN A 22 -1.39 7.00 -14.34
N GLN A 23 -0.38 6.19 -14.00
CA GLN A 23 0.87 6.11 -14.76
C GLN A 23 0.61 5.57 -16.16
N PHE A 24 -0.13 4.48 -16.28
CA PHE A 24 -0.49 3.92 -17.57
C PHE A 24 -1.25 4.92 -18.45
N LYS A 25 -2.20 5.68 -17.87
CA LYS A 25 -2.91 6.74 -18.58
C LYS A 25 -1.99 7.86 -19.05
N LYS A 26 -0.98 8.24 -18.25
CA LYS A 26 0.02 9.25 -18.63
C LYS A 26 0.91 8.77 -19.78
N GLU A 27 1.31 7.50 -19.78
CA GLU A 27 2.22 6.94 -20.78
C GLU A 27 1.52 6.55 -22.08
N SER A 28 0.32 5.96 -22.00
CA SER A 28 -0.41 5.42 -23.14
C SER A 28 -1.55 6.31 -23.65
N GLY A 29 -2.00 7.27 -22.83
CA GLY A 29 -3.21 8.06 -23.10
C GLY A 29 -4.53 7.31 -22.85
N ILE A 30 -4.49 6.02 -22.47
CA ILE A 30 -5.67 5.17 -22.32
C ILE A 30 -6.09 5.10 -20.85
N ASP A 31 -7.39 5.32 -20.59
CA ASP A 31 -7.95 5.21 -19.25
C ASP A 31 -8.51 3.80 -18.99
N LEU A 32 -7.84 3.04 -18.13
CA LEU A 32 -8.26 1.69 -17.73
C LEU A 32 -9.31 1.68 -16.61
N SER A 33 -9.71 2.83 -16.07
CA SER A 33 -10.60 2.90 -14.90
C SER A 33 -11.97 2.25 -15.13
N ASN A 34 -12.42 2.16 -16.38
CA ASN A 34 -13.70 1.55 -16.76
C ASN A 34 -13.57 0.08 -17.19
N ASP A 35 -12.35 -0.43 -17.36
CA ASP A 35 -12.12 -1.83 -17.75
C ASP A 35 -12.00 -2.70 -16.49
N ARG A 36 -13.10 -3.36 -16.13
CA ARG A 36 -13.17 -4.21 -14.94
C ARG A 36 -12.15 -5.36 -14.97
N MET A 37 -11.87 -5.93 -16.14
CA MET A 37 -10.92 -7.03 -16.26
C MET A 37 -9.48 -6.53 -16.09
N ALA A 38 -9.14 -5.39 -16.70
CA ALA A 38 -7.83 -4.77 -16.52
C ALA A 38 -7.60 -4.38 -15.05
N ILE A 39 -8.58 -3.75 -14.40
CA ILE A 39 -8.48 -3.35 -12.98
C ILE A 39 -8.26 -4.56 -12.06
N GLN A 40 -8.95 -5.67 -12.31
CA GLN A 40 -8.75 -6.89 -11.52
C GLN A 40 -7.32 -7.42 -11.65
N ARG A 41 -6.78 -7.49 -12.86
CA ARG A 41 -5.39 -7.91 -13.09
C ARG A 41 -4.37 -6.95 -12.48
N ILE A 42 -4.63 -5.65 -12.55
CA ILE A 42 -3.79 -4.62 -11.92
C ILE A 42 -3.80 -4.78 -10.40
N ARG A 43 -4.95 -5.10 -9.81
CA ARG A 43 -5.08 -5.33 -8.36
C ARG A 43 -4.25 -6.53 -7.91
N GLU A 44 -4.34 -7.66 -8.59
CA GLU A 44 -3.55 -8.86 -8.26
C GLU A 44 -2.04 -8.59 -8.36
N ALA A 45 -1.61 -7.87 -9.41
CA ALA A 45 -0.22 -7.47 -9.54
C ALA A 45 0.22 -6.44 -8.48
N ALA A 46 -0.66 -5.51 -8.11
CA ALA A 46 -0.42 -4.53 -7.05
C ALA A 46 -0.22 -5.22 -5.69
N GLU A 47 -1.10 -6.15 -5.32
CA GLU A 47 -0.98 -6.91 -4.07
C GLU A 47 0.35 -7.69 -4.02
N LYS A 48 0.68 -8.38 -5.13
CA LYS A 48 1.94 -9.11 -5.25
C LYS A 48 3.15 -8.19 -5.11
N ALA A 49 3.16 -7.06 -5.80
CA ALA A 49 4.22 -6.06 -5.73
C ALA A 49 4.37 -5.49 -4.31
N LYS A 50 3.26 -5.20 -3.62
CA LYS A 50 3.25 -4.74 -2.22
C LYS A 50 3.90 -5.78 -1.28
N ILE A 51 3.54 -7.05 -1.44
CA ILE A 51 4.12 -8.14 -0.64
C ILE A 51 5.62 -8.27 -0.92
N GLU A 52 6.03 -8.27 -2.19
CA GLU A 52 7.44 -8.35 -2.58
C GLU A 52 8.26 -7.17 -2.05
N LEU A 53 7.72 -5.94 -2.08
CA LEU A 53 8.39 -4.75 -1.56
C LEU A 53 8.54 -4.75 -0.03
N SER A 54 7.86 -5.66 0.68
CA SER A 54 8.07 -5.87 2.12
C SER A 54 9.43 -6.55 2.41
N SER A 55 10.01 -7.27 1.43
CA SER A 55 11.33 -7.91 1.56
C SER A 55 12.37 -7.30 0.61
N SER A 56 11.97 -6.94 -0.60
CA SER A 56 12.83 -6.35 -1.65
C SER A 56 12.78 -4.83 -1.67
N LEU A 57 13.85 -4.19 -2.16
CA LEU A 57 13.92 -2.73 -2.33
C LEU A 57 13.24 -2.24 -3.61
N GLN A 58 13.02 -3.14 -4.56
CA GLN A 58 12.44 -2.87 -5.87
C GLN A 58 11.69 -4.10 -6.37
N THR A 59 10.66 -3.89 -7.19
CA THR A 59 9.91 -4.93 -7.92
C THR A 59 9.57 -4.43 -9.33
N ASP A 60 9.36 -5.39 -10.24
CA ASP A 60 8.94 -5.16 -11.62
C ASP A 60 7.47 -5.58 -11.78
N ILE A 61 6.60 -4.63 -12.10
CA ILE A 61 5.19 -4.86 -12.39
C ILE A 61 5.03 -5.02 -13.90
N ASN A 62 4.88 -6.26 -14.34
CA ASN A 62 4.68 -6.61 -15.76
C ASN A 62 3.30 -7.23 -15.97
N LEU A 63 2.44 -6.54 -16.73
CA LEU A 63 1.13 -7.01 -17.14
C LEU A 63 1.02 -7.00 -18.67
N PRO A 64 1.23 -8.15 -19.32
CA PRO A 64 1.12 -8.22 -20.76
C PRO A 64 -0.34 -8.24 -21.21
N TYR A 65 -0.62 -7.64 -22.38
CA TYR A 65 -1.93 -7.60 -23.01
C TYR A 65 -3.00 -7.06 -22.05
N ILE A 66 -2.73 -5.90 -21.44
CA ILE A 66 -3.65 -5.29 -20.47
C ILE A 66 -4.86 -4.66 -21.15
N THR A 67 -4.65 -4.09 -22.35
CA THR A 67 -5.68 -3.50 -23.21
C THR A 67 -5.17 -3.45 -24.65
N ALA A 68 -5.97 -2.95 -25.59
CA ALA A 68 -5.56 -2.72 -26.97
C ALA A 68 -6.12 -1.40 -27.50
N ASP A 69 -5.39 -0.74 -28.40
CA ASP A 69 -5.84 0.41 -29.17
C ASP A 69 -5.65 0.17 -30.68
N ALA A 70 -5.85 1.22 -31.50
CA ALA A 70 -5.66 1.16 -32.95
C ALA A 70 -4.21 0.81 -33.37
N SER A 71 -3.23 0.99 -32.48
CA SER A 71 -1.82 0.64 -32.70
C SER A 71 -1.48 -0.80 -32.28
N GLY A 72 -2.39 -1.49 -31.59
CA GLY A 72 -2.23 -2.88 -31.16
C GLY A 72 -2.36 -3.08 -29.65
N PRO A 73 -1.94 -4.26 -29.15
CA PRO A 73 -1.98 -4.57 -27.72
C PRO A 73 -1.03 -3.69 -26.91
N LYS A 74 -1.45 -3.32 -25.70
CA LYS A 74 -0.66 -2.57 -24.72
C LYS A 74 -0.33 -3.44 -23.52
N HIS A 75 0.75 -3.07 -22.85
CA HIS A 75 1.30 -3.75 -21.69
C HIS A 75 1.62 -2.71 -20.61
N ILE A 76 1.62 -3.10 -19.34
CA ILE A 76 2.23 -2.31 -18.26
C ILE A 76 3.58 -2.94 -17.95
N ASN A 77 4.64 -2.14 -18.00
CA ASN A 77 5.99 -2.51 -17.59
C ASN A 77 6.54 -1.41 -16.70
N LEU A 78 6.31 -1.51 -15.39
CA LEU A 78 6.67 -0.47 -14.44
C LEU A 78 7.62 -1.01 -13.37
N LYS A 79 8.71 -0.30 -13.15
CA LYS A 79 9.63 -0.50 -12.03
C LYS A 79 9.16 0.32 -10.84
N MET A 80 8.95 -0.34 -9.70
CA MET A 80 8.57 0.34 -8.46
C MET A 80 9.59 0.06 -7.36
N SER A 81 10.06 1.11 -6.69
CA SER A 81 10.88 0.99 -5.49
C SER A 81 10.01 0.94 -4.22
N ARG A 82 10.57 0.38 -3.14
CA ARG A 82 9.95 0.41 -1.81
C ARG A 82 9.65 1.84 -1.36
N SER A 83 10.59 2.77 -1.59
CA SER A 83 10.41 4.18 -1.23
C SER A 83 9.23 4.84 -1.95
N GLN A 84 8.97 4.48 -3.22
CA GLN A 84 7.80 4.96 -3.95
C GLN A 84 6.49 4.43 -3.34
N LEU A 85 6.46 3.14 -2.98
CA LEU A 85 5.31 2.56 -2.28
C LEU A 85 5.08 3.23 -0.93
N GLU A 86 6.12 3.40 -0.13
CA GLU A 86 6.04 4.06 1.19
C GLU A 86 5.49 5.47 1.08
N ASN A 87 5.98 6.28 0.15
CA ASN A 87 5.47 7.63 -0.11
C ASN A 87 3.98 7.62 -0.51
N LEU A 88 3.54 6.61 -1.25
CA LEU A 88 2.15 6.48 -1.70
C LEU A 88 1.20 6.15 -0.55
N VAL A 89 1.65 5.37 0.43
CA VAL A 89 0.82 4.87 1.54
C VAL A 89 1.09 5.56 2.88
N GLU A 90 2.04 6.50 2.94
CA GLU A 90 2.34 7.31 4.12
C GLU A 90 1.08 7.92 4.79
N PRO A 91 0.09 8.45 4.04
CA PRO A 91 -1.13 8.97 4.67
C PRO A 91 -1.96 7.88 5.37
N LEU A 92 -1.95 6.65 4.86
CA LEU A 92 -2.64 5.51 5.47
C LEU A 92 -1.94 5.07 6.76
N ILE A 93 -0.62 5.01 6.74
CA ILE A 93 0.17 4.67 7.93
C ILE A 93 -0.01 5.75 9.00
N SER A 94 0.00 7.02 8.62
CA SER A 94 -0.23 8.14 9.55
C SER A 94 -1.58 8.05 10.26
N ARG A 95 -2.64 7.60 9.57
CA ARG A 95 -3.97 7.36 10.18
C ARG A 95 -3.95 6.30 11.29
N THR A 96 -2.97 5.40 11.32
CA THR A 96 -2.85 4.39 12.40
C THR A 96 -2.34 4.96 13.72
N ILE A 97 -1.68 6.12 13.70
CA ILE A 97 -1.04 6.72 14.88
C ILE A 97 -2.08 7.29 15.84
N ASP A 98 -3.13 7.92 15.32
CA ASP A 98 -4.16 8.57 16.12
C ASP A 98 -4.96 7.59 17.01
N PRO A 99 -5.43 6.43 16.49
CA PRO A 99 -6.03 5.39 17.33
C PRO A 99 -5.10 4.91 18.46
N VAL A 100 -3.81 4.75 18.18
CA VAL A 100 -2.82 4.33 19.19
C VAL A 100 -2.73 5.36 20.32
N ARG A 101 -2.61 6.65 19.97
CA ARG A 101 -2.55 7.74 20.96
C ARG A 101 -3.83 7.84 21.79
N LYS A 102 -5.00 7.66 21.16
CA LYS A 102 -6.29 7.62 21.87
C LYS A 102 -6.35 6.45 22.84
N ALA A 103 -5.95 5.26 22.41
CA ALA A 103 -5.95 4.07 23.27
C ALA A 103 -5.04 4.24 24.50
N LEU A 104 -3.85 4.83 24.34
CA LEU A 104 -2.95 5.17 25.45
C LEU A 104 -3.59 6.17 26.42
N LYS A 105 -4.22 7.22 25.88
CA LYS A 105 -4.91 8.24 26.68
C LYS A 105 -6.07 7.65 27.47
N ASP A 106 -6.90 6.80 26.85
CA ASP A 106 -8.03 6.15 27.50
C ASP A 106 -7.58 5.18 28.61
N ALA A 107 -6.40 4.58 28.46
CA ALA A 107 -5.76 3.74 29.47
C ALA A 107 -4.99 4.53 30.54
N ASN A 108 -4.87 5.87 30.39
CA ASN A 108 -4.03 6.73 31.21
C ASN A 108 -2.56 6.27 31.29
N LEU A 109 -2.02 5.80 30.17
CA LEU A 109 -0.64 5.34 30.03
C LEU A 109 0.15 6.22 29.04
N GLN A 110 1.45 6.32 29.25
CA GLN A 110 2.40 6.85 28.29
C GLN A 110 3.03 5.72 27.47
N ALA A 111 3.60 6.04 26.30
CA ALA A 111 4.24 5.04 25.47
C ALA A 111 5.38 4.29 26.18
N LYS A 112 6.13 4.98 27.06
CA LYS A 112 7.19 4.40 27.89
C LYS A 112 6.70 3.39 28.93
N ASP A 113 5.41 3.41 29.25
CA ASP A 113 4.82 2.52 30.25
C ASP A 113 4.46 1.16 29.64
N ILE A 114 4.66 0.98 28.33
CA ILE A 114 4.38 -0.24 27.59
C ILE A 114 5.64 -1.11 27.54
N GLN A 115 5.57 -2.32 28.09
CA GLN A 115 6.71 -3.25 28.15
C GLN A 115 6.92 -4.00 26.83
N GLU A 116 5.82 -4.37 26.16
CA GLU A 116 5.85 -5.21 24.97
C GLU A 116 4.86 -4.70 23.92
N VAL A 117 5.27 -4.76 22.65
CA VAL A 117 4.43 -4.41 21.50
C VAL A 117 4.30 -5.63 20.61
N ILE A 118 3.05 -6.07 20.39
CA ILE A 118 2.73 -7.23 19.57
C ILE A 118 2.16 -6.75 18.23
N LEU A 119 2.81 -7.15 17.13
CA LEU A 119 2.36 -6.85 15.77
C LEU A 119 1.53 -8.02 15.23
N VAL A 120 0.25 -7.77 14.90
CA VAL A 120 -0.69 -8.79 14.39
C VAL A 120 -1.25 -8.36 13.03
N GLY A 121 -1.30 -9.28 12.08
CA GLY A 121 -1.86 -9.08 10.73
C GLY A 121 -0.81 -9.02 9.64
N GLY A 122 -1.19 -9.33 8.39
CA GLY A 122 -0.25 -9.42 7.27
C GLY A 122 0.46 -8.09 6.95
N MET A 123 -0.27 -6.97 7.06
CA MET A 123 0.27 -5.64 6.75
C MET A 123 1.32 -5.13 7.73
N THR A 124 1.46 -5.73 8.91
CA THR A 124 2.53 -5.35 9.85
C THR A 124 3.91 -5.80 9.37
N ARG A 125 3.97 -6.68 8.37
CA ARG A 125 5.22 -7.13 7.73
C ARG A 125 5.88 -6.04 6.88
N MET A 126 5.16 -4.96 6.55
CA MET A 126 5.75 -3.83 5.84
C MET A 126 6.77 -3.12 6.76
N PRO A 127 8.03 -2.92 6.32
CA PRO A 127 9.07 -2.29 7.13
C PRO A 127 8.65 -0.94 7.71
N LYS A 128 8.05 -0.08 6.88
CA LYS A 128 7.55 1.24 7.29
C LYS A 128 6.52 1.19 8.42
N VAL A 129 5.63 0.20 8.43
CA VAL A 129 4.64 0.04 9.52
C VAL A 129 5.36 -0.31 10.82
N THR A 130 6.34 -1.21 10.77
CA THR A 130 7.15 -1.56 11.95
C THR A 130 7.95 -0.35 12.45
N GLU A 131 8.53 0.44 11.54
CA GLU A 131 9.24 1.68 11.89
C GLU A 131 8.32 2.72 12.53
N SER A 132 7.11 2.93 12.01
CA SER A 132 6.13 3.82 12.61
C SER A 132 5.76 3.39 14.03
N VAL A 133 5.55 2.09 14.26
CA VAL A 133 5.27 1.57 15.60
C VAL A 133 6.48 1.77 16.53
N LYS A 134 7.70 1.48 16.06
CA LYS A 134 8.93 1.75 16.81
C LYS A 134 9.05 3.22 17.20
N SER A 135 8.74 4.15 16.30
CA SER A 135 8.81 5.58 16.58
C SER A 135 7.83 6.07 17.67
N ILE A 136 6.79 5.29 17.98
CA ILE A 136 5.80 5.63 19.01
C ILE A 136 6.23 5.07 20.37
N PHE A 137 6.70 3.82 20.41
CA PHE A 137 6.92 3.07 21.66
C PHE A 137 8.40 2.86 22.04
N GLY A 138 9.33 3.18 21.15
CA GLY A 138 10.78 2.97 21.33
C GLY A 138 11.57 4.25 21.23
#